data_AF-A0A0D2Y6M3-F1
#
_entry.id   AF-A0A0D2Y6M3-F1
#
_cell.length_a   1.000
_cell.length_b   1.000
_cell.length_c   1.000
_cell.angle_alpha   90.00
_cell.angle_beta   90.00
_cell.angle_gamma   90.00
#
_symmetry.space_group_name_H-M   'P 1'
#
loop_
_entity.id
_entity.type
_entity.pdbx_description
1 polymer ?
#
loop_
_entity_poly.entity_id
_entity_poly.type
_entity_poly.pdbx_seq_one_letter_code
_entity_poly.pdbx_strand_id
1 'polypeptide(L)'
;MTSPHNPTVLIRAEELKQPQFLYWLDKQELHEFKNYSHFTDPSSILSSSYDYILITIDAKSVQSEEGEELVKIIGQAARDKTTKKADVAYVDSMGNGFILEDYVPSISSSFSKLYNACGVSNCVIWSSTQCALNIFPLFAVFIGLELLGWPKIKDIDTESEVWRLTTAAAKEVQMLDVCGEAGTQTAQATSESTFVQMFAYLEEKLRPLDFQAFNQFHHGGKVVEQYRMHIERCISQGVAEGKPMSALKTLLQNINH
;
A
#
# COMPACT_ATOMS: atom_id res chain seq x y z
N MET A 1 -0.02 -28.81 -25.76
CA MET A 1 1.37 -28.33 -25.69
C MET A 1 1.31 -26.84 -25.38
N THR A 2 1.45 -26.47 -24.11
CA THR A 2 1.48 -25.08 -23.66
C THR A 2 2.88 -24.52 -23.91
N SER A 3 2.98 -23.41 -24.62
CA SER A 3 4.26 -22.71 -24.81
C SER A 3 4.81 -22.28 -23.45
N PRO A 4 6.13 -22.31 -23.21
CA PRO A 4 6.69 -21.70 -22.01
C PRO A 4 6.50 -20.18 -22.11
N HIS A 5 5.54 -19.65 -21.34
CA HIS A 5 5.29 -18.22 -21.23
C HIS A 5 6.38 -17.64 -20.30
N ASN A 6 7.37 -16.96 -20.88
CA ASN A 6 8.41 -16.28 -20.12
C ASN A 6 7.92 -14.85 -19.78
N PRO A 7 7.83 -14.47 -18.50
CA PRO A 7 7.54 -13.10 -18.12
C PRO A 7 8.67 -12.17 -18.57
N THR A 8 8.29 -10.96 -18.94
CA THR A 8 9.21 -9.87 -19.25
C THR A 8 9.23 -8.92 -18.07
N VAL A 9 10.43 -8.56 -17.60
CA VAL A 9 10.64 -7.70 -16.43
C VAL A 9 11.42 -6.45 -16.87
N LEU A 10 10.99 -5.28 -16.39
CA LEU A 10 11.64 -3.99 -16.63
C LEU A 10 12.37 -3.55 -15.36
N ILE A 11 13.65 -3.90 -15.26
CA ILE A 11 14.59 -3.49 -14.20
C ILE A 11 15.90 -3.08 -14.90
N ARG A 12 16.79 -2.36 -14.21
CA ARG A 12 18.14 -2.04 -14.69
C ARG A 12 18.86 -3.30 -15.18
N ALA A 13 19.33 -3.29 -16.43
CA ALA A 13 19.87 -4.45 -17.13
C ALA A 13 21.04 -5.16 -16.41
N GLU A 14 21.78 -4.44 -15.56
CA GLU A 14 22.90 -4.98 -14.80
C GLU A 14 22.47 -5.83 -13.59
N GLU A 15 21.38 -5.45 -12.92
CA GLU A 15 20.80 -6.18 -11.79
C GLU A 15 20.06 -7.46 -12.26
N LEU A 16 19.68 -7.47 -13.54
CA LEU A 16 19.03 -8.55 -14.26
C LEU A 16 20.01 -9.55 -14.93
N LYS A 17 21.30 -9.49 -14.61
CA LYS A 17 22.27 -10.50 -15.09
C LYS A 17 22.27 -11.78 -14.24
N GLN A 18 21.70 -11.71 -13.04
CA GLN A 18 21.64 -12.83 -12.09
C GLN A 18 20.23 -13.46 -12.09
N PRO A 19 20.11 -14.76 -11.79
CA PRO A 19 18.81 -15.38 -11.51
C PRO A 19 18.04 -14.57 -10.47
N GLN A 20 16.77 -14.29 -10.75
CA GLN A 20 15.89 -13.64 -9.79
C GLN A 20 15.22 -14.70 -8.94
N PHE A 21 15.03 -14.47 -7.65
CA PHE A 21 14.30 -15.39 -6.79
C PHE A 21 12.98 -14.76 -6.42
N LEU A 22 11.88 -15.39 -6.82
CA LEU A 22 10.52 -14.96 -6.51
C LEU A 22 9.90 -15.97 -5.56
N TYR A 23 9.25 -15.47 -4.50
CA TYR A 23 8.55 -16.34 -3.55
C TYR A 23 7.20 -16.77 -4.13
N TRP A 24 6.99 -18.07 -4.28
CA TRP A 24 5.73 -18.63 -4.77
C TRP A 24 4.77 -18.84 -3.59
N LEU A 25 3.74 -18.01 -3.50
CA LEU A 25 2.80 -18.01 -2.38
C LEU A 25 2.06 -19.35 -2.21
N ASP A 26 1.51 -19.93 -3.29
CA ASP A 26 0.74 -21.19 -3.22
C ASP A 26 1.58 -22.38 -2.72
N LYS A 27 2.88 -22.37 -3.01
CA LYS A 27 3.81 -23.46 -2.67
C LYS A 27 4.69 -23.17 -1.47
N GLN A 28 4.68 -21.93 -0.99
CA GLN A 28 5.51 -21.43 0.11
C GLN A 28 7.01 -21.70 -0.09
N GLU A 29 7.50 -21.56 -1.32
CA GLU A 29 8.91 -21.82 -1.68
C GLU A 29 9.50 -20.69 -2.52
N LEU A 30 10.83 -20.51 -2.46
CA LEU A 30 11.55 -19.61 -3.37
C LEU A 30 11.74 -20.30 -4.72
N HIS A 31 11.23 -19.69 -5.78
CA HIS A 31 11.39 -20.14 -7.14
C HIS A 31 12.47 -19.33 -7.85
N GLU A 32 13.41 -20.04 -8.48
CA GLU A 32 14.50 -19.44 -9.23
C GLU A 32 14.05 -19.11 -10.67
N PHE A 33 14.12 -17.84 -11.02
CA PHE A 33 13.67 -17.28 -12.28
C PHE A 33 14.89 -16.94 -13.17
N LYS A 34 15.13 -17.76 -14.19
CA LYS A 34 16.29 -17.64 -15.10
C LYS A 34 15.96 -17.25 -16.53
N ASN A 35 14.71 -17.47 -16.95
CA ASN A 35 14.29 -17.35 -18.35
C ASN A 35 13.40 -16.12 -18.51
N TYR A 36 14.00 -14.94 -18.47
CA TYR A 36 13.31 -13.68 -18.72
C TYR A 36 14.08 -12.85 -19.74
N SER A 37 13.33 -12.08 -20.52
CA SER A 37 13.87 -11.05 -21.39
C SER A 37 13.71 -9.70 -20.70
N HIS A 38 14.62 -8.77 -20.98
CA HIS A 38 14.52 -7.39 -20.53
C HIS A 38 14.61 -6.45 -21.73
N PHE A 39 14.02 -5.27 -21.60
CA PHE A 39 14.13 -4.20 -22.56
C PHE A 39 14.82 -3.01 -21.91
N THR A 40 15.77 -2.42 -22.62
CA THR A 40 16.39 -1.14 -22.24
C THR A 40 15.78 0.04 -23.00
N ASP A 41 14.99 -0.25 -24.04
CA ASP A 41 14.24 0.73 -24.83
C ASP A 41 12.73 0.46 -24.65
N PRO A 42 12.00 1.35 -23.97
CA PRO A 42 10.57 1.21 -23.76
C PRO A 42 9.76 1.04 -25.05
N SER A 43 10.19 1.63 -26.18
CA SER A 43 9.46 1.55 -27.45
C SER A 43 9.37 0.12 -28.00
N SER A 44 10.30 -0.75 -27.61
CA SER A 44 10.29 -2.17 -27.97
C SER A 44 9.05 -2.89 -27.44
N ILE A 45 8.41 -2.38 -26.39
CA ILE A 45 7.16 -2.92 -25.84
C ILE A 45 6.04 -2.87 -26.89
N LEU A 46 6.00 -1.83 -27.73
CA LEU A 46 4.95 -1.67 -28.76
C LEU A 46 5.04 -2.71 -29.89
N SER A 47 6.19 -3.37 -30.06
CA SER A 47 6.45 -4.29 -31.17
C SER A 47 5.99 -5.73 -30.92
N SER A 48 5.54 -6.05 -29.70
CA SER A 48 5.25 -7.42 -29.25
C SER A 48 3.85 -7.56 -28.66
N SER A 49 3.30 -8.77 -28.70
CA SER A 49 2.06 -9.13 -28.02
C SER A 49 2.36 -9.80 -26.68
N TYR A 50 1.64 -9.43 -25.62
CA TYR A 50 1.83 -9.95 -24.27
C TYR A 50 0.53 -10.53 -23.74
N ASP A 51 0.60 -11.65 -23.03
CA ASP A 51 -0.56 -12.20 -22.32
C ASP A 51 -0.93 -11.31 -21.11
N TYR A 52 0.08 -10.77 -20.42
CA TYR A 52 -0.08 -9.83 -19.31
C TYR A 52 1.10 -8.84 -19.26
N ILE A 53 0.86 -7.65 -18.71
CA ILE A 53 1.89 -6.64 -18.41
C ILE A 53 1.81 -6.36 -16.91
N LEU A 54 2.91 -6.64 -16.19
CA LEU A 54 3.05 -6.29 -14.78
C LEU A 54 3.97 -5.09 -14.67
N ILE A 55 3.48 -3.99 -14.10
CA ILE A 55 4.25 -2.76 -13.91
C ILE A 55 4.62 -2.66 -12.43
N THR A 56 5.91 -2.77 -12.14
CA THR A 56 6.45 -2.54 -10.79
C THR A 56 7.40 -1.34 -10.86
N ILE A 57 6.83 -0.14 -10.82
CA ILE A 57 7.59 1.11 -10.73
C ILE A 57 7.26 1.75 -9.37
N ASP A 58 8.29 2.09 -8.60
CA ASP A 58 8.07 2.79 -7.34
C ASP A 58 7.69 4.26 -7.61
N ALA A 59 7.01 4.88 -6.63
CA ALA A 59 6.49 6.23 -6.76
C ALA A 59 7.57 7.31 -7.02
N LYS A 60 8.83 7.05 -6.64
CA LYS A 60 9.94 7.97 -6.93
C LYS A 60 10.44 7.79 -8.36
N SER A 61 10.56 6.55 -8.82
CA SER A 61 11.00 6.25 -10.19
C SER A 61 9.99 6.69 -11.24
N VAL A 62 8.67 6.64 -10.97
CA VAL A 62 7.65 7.11 -11.92
C VAL A 62 7.63 8.64 -12.09
N GLN A 63 8.20 9.39 -11.15
CA GLN A 63 8.25 10.85 -11.18
C GLN A 63 9.40 11.42 -12.02
N SER A 64 10.33 10.58 -12.53
CA SER A 64 11.36 11.03 -13.46
C SER A 64 10.81 11.14 -14.88
N GLU A 65 11.51 11.88 -15.75
CA GLU A 65 11.15 12.02 -17.17
C GLU A 65 11.09 10.65 -17.86
N GLU A 66 12.06 9.78 -17.56
CA GLU A 66 12.14 8.41 -18.08
C GLU A 66 11.01 7.52 -17.53
N GLY A 67 10.64 7.69 -16.26
CA GLY A 67 9.53 6.97 -15.64
C GLY A 67 8.18 7.36 -16.25
N GLU A 68 7.96 8.65 -16.47
CA GLU A 68 6.75 9.16 -17.12
C GLU A 68 6.64 8.68 -18.57
N GLU A 69 7.74 8.73 -19.33
CA GLU A 69 7.80 8.23 -20.70
C GLU A 69 7.52 6.73 -20.78
N LEU A 70 8.11 5.93 -19.88
CA LEU A 70 7.87 4.49 -19.80
C LEU A 70 6.39 4.16 -19.57
N VAL A 71 5.74 4.84 -18.61
CA VAL A 71 4.32 4.61 -18.31
C VAL A 71 3.43 5.03 -19.49
N LYS A 72 3.77 6.10 -20.20
CA LYS A 72 3.05 6.51 -21.44
C LYS A 72 3.13 5.44 -22.51
N ILE A 73 4.32 4.88 -22.75
CA ILE A 73 4.56 3.85 -23.77
C ILE A 73 3.85 2.54 -23.41
N ILE A 74 3.90 2.11 -22.14
CA ILE A 74 3.15 0.93 -21.68
C ILE A 74 1.65 1.17 -21.85
N GLY A 75 1.15 2.34 -21.46
CA GLY A 75 -0.25 2.71 -21.65
C GLY A 75 -0.68 2.69 -23.12
N GLN A 76 0.22 3.05 -24.04
CA GLN A 76 -0.02 2.93 -25.47
C GLN A 76 -0.05 1.47 -25.93
N ALA A 77 0.93 0.65 -25.51
CA ALA A 77 0.97 -0.78 -25.84
C ALA A 77 -0.31 -1.52 -25.41
N ALA A 78 -0.83 -1.19 -24.22
CA ALA A 78 -2.07 -1.75 -23.70
C ALA A 78 -3.29 -1.32 -24.54
N ARG A 79 -3.36 -0.06 -24.99
CA ARG A 79 -4.47 0.45 -25.84
C ARG A 79 -4.49 -0.18 -27.23
N ASP A 80 -3.32 -0.47 -27.80
CA ASP A 80 -3.17 -1.00 -29.16
C ASP A 80 -3.45 -2.53 -29.26
N LYS A 81 -4.12 -3.10 -28.24
CA LYS A 81 -4.68 -4.47 -28.20
C LYS A 81 -3.65 -5.61 -28.27
N THR A 82 -2.51 -5.44 -27.61
CA THR A 82 -1.52 -6.52 -27.44
C THR A 82 -1.93 -7.58 -26.42
N THR A 83 -2.97 -7.35 -25.61
CA THR A 83 -3.50 -8.29 -24.60
C THR A 83 -4.86 -8.85 -25.04
N LYS A 84 -4.89 -10.10 -25.55
CA LYS A 84 -6.13 -10.75 -26.03
C LYS A 84 -6.72 -11.77 -25.07
N LYS A 85 -6.02 -12.16 -24.01
CA LYS A 85 -6.50 -13.09 -22.99
C LYS A 85 -5.89 -12.73 -21.64
N ALA A 86 -6.70 -12.24 -20.73
CA ALA A 86 -6.30 -12.16 -19.33
C ALA A 86 -6.90 -13.38 -18.62
N ASP A 87 -6.06 -14.23 -18.05
CA ASP A 87 -6.50 -15.35 -17.19
C ASP A 87 -6.91 -14.88 -15.79
N VAL A 88 -6.57 -13.63 -15.44
CA VAL A 88 -6.89 -12.98 -14.17
C VAL A 88 -7.53 -11.63 -14.46
N ALA A 89 -8.72 -11.40 -13.92
CA ALA A 89 -9.38 -10.09 -13.92
C ALA A 89 -9.27 -9.48 -12.53
N TYR A 90 -8.77 -8.25 -12.44
CA TYR A 90 -8.88 -7.44 -11.24
C TYR A 90 -10.21 -6.69 -11.30
N VAL A 91 -10.97 -6.72 -10.21
CA VAL A 91 -12.15 -5.87 -10.06
C VAL A 91 -11.79 -4.71 -9.14
N ASP A 92 -12.04 -3.48 -9.58
CA ASP A 92 -12.07 -2.34 -8.67
C ASP A 92 -13.43 -2.35 -7.95
N SER A 93 -13.43 -2.82 -6.70
CA SER A 93 -14.61 -2.88 -5.82
C SER A 93 -14.60 -1.79 -4.75
N MET A 94 -13.55 -0.96 -4.71
CA MET A 94 -13.29 0.04 -3.67
C MET A 94 -13.75 1.44 -4.09
N GLY A 95 -14.01 1.64 -5.37
CA GLY A 95 -14.47 2.90 -5.96
C GLY A 95 -13.31 3.84 -6.26
N ASN A 96 -12.44 4.09 -5.27
CA ASN A 96 -11.18 4.81 -5.46
C ASN A 96 -10.03 3.81 -5.52
N GLY A 97 -9.67 3.33 -6.72
CA GLY A 97 -8.56 2.41 -6.92
C GLY A 97 -7.17 3.04 -6.77
N PHE A 98 -7.05 4.38 -6.71
CA PHE A 98 -5.77 5.05 -6.46
C PHE A 98 -5.93 6.32 -5.62
N ILE A 99 -4.95 6.59 -4.75
CA ILE A 99 -4.90 7.79 -3.92
C ILE A 99 -3.54 8.45 -4.15
N LEU A 100 -3.55 9.72 -4.53
CA LEU A 100 -2.37 10.55 -4.64
C LEU A 100 -2.36 11.61 -3.56
N GLU A 101 -1.21 11.83 -2.93
CA GLU A 101 -1.02 13.01 -2.11
C GLU A 101 -0.70 14.23 -2.99
N ASP A 102 -1.24 15.40 -2.62
CA ASP A 102 -1.11 16.64 -3.37
C ASP A 102 0.23 17.38 -3.12
N TYR A 103 1.36 16.68 -3.29
CA TYR A 103 2.69 17.29 -3.12
C TYR A 103 2.99 18.32 -4.22
N VAL A 104 2.62 18.02 -5.46
CA VAL A 104 2.83 18.89 -6.62
C VAL A 104 1.51 18.97 -7.40
N PRO A 105 0.68 20.03 -7.17
CA PRO A 105 -0.69 20.06 -7.68
C PRO A 105 -0.84 19.90 -9.19
N SER A 106 0.11 20.41 -9.97
CA SER A 106 0.10 20.24 -11.43
C SER A 106 0.29 18.78 -11.86
N ILE A 107 1.17 18.05 -11.19
CA ILE A 107 1.45 16.63 -11.46
C ILE A 107 0.28 15.78 -10.98
N SER A 108 -0.14 15.94 -9.72
CA SER A 108 -1.23 15.16 -9.14
C SER A 108 -2.55 15.35 -9.90
N SER A 109 -2.86 16.58 -10.33
CA SER A 109 -4.02 16.86 -11.19
C SER A 109 -3.93 16.21 -12.56
N SER A 110 -2.75 16.25 -13.19
CA SER A 110 -2.55 15.66 -14.52
C SER A 110 -2.65 14.13 -14.47
N PHE A 111 -2.04 13.50 -13.48
CA PHE A 111 -2.12 12.05 -13.28
C PHE A 111 -3.55 11.60 -12.97
N SER A 112 -4.23 12.26 -12.02
CA SER A 112 -5.62 11.91 -11.67
C SER A 112 -6.53 12.00 -12.89
N LYS A 113 -6.43 13.07 -13.72
CA LYS A 113 -7.18 13.18 -14.98
C LYS A 113 -6.87 12.04 -15.95
N LEU A 114 -5.60 11.69 -16.12
CA LEU A 114 -5.18 10.61 -17.02
C LEU A 114 -5.70 9.25 -16.56
N TYR A 115 -5.55 8.94 -15.28
CA TYR A 115 -6.01 7.69 -14.68
C TYR A 115 -7.54 7.56 -14.81
N ASN A 116 -8.27 8.63 -14.48
CA ASN A 116 -9.73 8.64 -14.47
C ASN A 116 -10.34 8.59 -15.88
N ALA A 117 -9.57 8.93 -16.92
CA ALA A 117 -10.05 8.94 -18.30
C ALA A 117 -10.49 7.56 -18.81
N CYS A 118 -10.01 6.46 -18.21
CA CYS A 118 -10.43 5.11 -18.59
C CYS A 118 -11.85 4.75 -18.13
N GLY A 119 -12.40 5.44 -17.12
CA GLY A 119 -13.73 5.19 -16.57
C GLY A 119 -13.90 3.85 -15.83
N VAL A 120 -12.82 3.08 -15.66
CA VAL A 120 -12.84 1.75 -14.99
C VAL A 120 -12.56 1.86 -13.49
N SER A 121 -11.70 2.79 -13.09
CA SER A 121 -11.28 3.03 -11.69
C SER A 121 -11.13 4.54 -11.47
N ASN A 122 -11.09 4.97 -10.20
CA ASN A 122 -10.93 6.37 -9.83
C ASN A 122 -9.65 6.61 -9.00
N CYS A 123 -8.92 7.65 -9.39
CA CYS A 123 -7.83 8.25 -8.65
C CYS A 123 -8.33 9.52 -7.97
N VAL A 124 -8.19 9.55 -6.64
CA VAL A 124 -8.47 10.76 -5.83
C VAL A 124 -7.19 11.41 -5.38
N ILE A 125 -7.26 12.71 -5.11
CA ILE A 125 -6.17 13.50 -4.56
C ILE A 125 -6.50 13.84 -3.11
N TRP A 126 -5.58 13.56 -2.21
CA TRP A 126 -5.63 13.91 -0.80
C TRP A 126 -4.63 15.01 -0.47
N SER A 127 -5.03 15.95 0.39
CA SER A 127 -4.06 16.85 1.01
C SER A 127 -3.17 16.10 2.00
N SER A 128 -2.03 16.68 2.36
CA SER A 128 -1.15 16.10 3.38
C SER A 128 -1.86 15.90 4.72
N THR A 129 -2.78 16.79 5.09
CA THR A 129 -3.62 16.63 6.29
C THR A 129 -4.54 15.42 6.19
N GLN A 130 -5.15 15.17 5.01
CA GLN A 130 -5.97 13.98 4.78
C GLN A 130 -5.12 12.71 4.82
N CYS A 131 -3.94 12.71 4.21
CA CYS A 131 -3.00 11.58 4.30
C CYS A 131 -2.62 11.30 5.76
N ALA A 132 -2.19 12.32 6.49
CA ALA A 132 -1.80 12.18 7.89
C ALA A 132 -2.94 11.60 8.75
N LEU A 133 -4.14 12.15 8.61
CA LEU A 133 -5.32 11.72 9.35
C LEU A 133 -5.70 10.27 9.09
N ASN A 134 -5.64 9.82 7.83
CA ASN A 134 -6.15 8.49 7.45
C ASN A 134 -5.08 7.40 7.50
N ILE A 135 -3.80 7.73 7.30
CA ILE A 135 -2.71 6.76 7.18
C ILE A 135 -1.96 6.61 8.50
N PHE A 136 -1.59 7.70 9.17
CA PHE A 136 -0.68 7.63 10.31
C PHE A 136 -1.23 6.81 11.49
N PRO A 137 -2.54 6.92 11.85
CA PRO A 137 -3.10 6.11 12.92
C PRO A 137 -3.03 4.61 12.64
N LEU A 138 -3.02 4.19 11.37
CA LEU A 138 -2.93 2.78 11.00
C LEU A 138 -1.61 2.15 11.42
N PHE A 139 -0.52 2.92 11.52
CA PHE A 139 0.74 2.38 12.03
C PHE A 139 0.62 1.89 13.48
N ALA A 140 -0.12 2.61 14.33
CA ALA A 140 -0.44 2.14 15.68
C ALA A 140 -1.33 0.89 15.64
N VAL A 141 -2.34 0.88 14.76
CA VAL A 141 -3.24 -0.28 14.58
C VAL A 141 -2.47 -1.53 14.15
N PHE A 142 -1.54 -1.42 13.20
CA PHE A 142 -0.73 -2.56 12.75
C PHE A 142 0.20 -3.10 13.83
N ILE A 143 0.77 -2.24 14.69
CA ILE A 143 1.50 -2.69 15.86
C ILE A 143 0.58 -3.42 16.85
N GLY A 144 -0.62 -2.90 17.08
CA GLY A 144 -1.62 -3.58 17.90
C GLY A 144 -1.97 -4.98 17.39
N LEU A 145 -2.14 -5.11 16.07
CA LEU A 145 -2.37 -6.40 15.42
C LEU A 145 -1.17 -7.34 15.53
N GLU A 146 0.07 -6.85 15.40
CA GLU A 146 1.29 -7.64 15.62
C GLU A 146 1.33 -8.18 17.06
N LEU A 147 1.06 -7.34 18.06
CA LEU A 147 1.03 -7.74 19.48
C LEU A 147 -0.05 -8.79 19.79
N LEU A 148 -1.15 -8.77 19.04
CA LEU A 148 -2.23 -9.77 19.15
C LEU A 148 -1.95 -11.04 18.33
N GLY A 149 -0.85 -11.10 17.58
CA GLY A 149 -0.53 -12.23 16.71
C GLY A 149 -1.40 -12.31 15.46
N TRP A 150 -1.87 -11.16 14.96
CA TRP A 150 -2.72 -11.03 13.77
C TRP A 150 -3.98 -11.90 13.81
N PRO A 151 -4.90 -11.71 14.77
CA PRO A 151 -6.16 -12.45 14.79
C PRO A 151 -7.00 -12.12 13.55
N LYS A 152 -7.98 -12.98 13.23
CA LYS A 152 -9.02 -12.62 12.24
C LYS A 152 -9.80 -11.43 12.77
N ILE A 153 -10.24 -10.55 11.88
CA ILE A 153 -10.90 -9.29 12.26
C ILE A 153 -12.10 -9.51 13.20
N LYS A 154 -12.93 -10.51 12.90
CA LYS A 154 -14.10 -10.89 13.72
C LYS A 154 -13.77 -11.43 15.12
N ASP A 155 -12.52 -11.85 15.33
CA ASP A 155 -12.05 -12.49 16.57
C ASP A 155 -11.24 -11.49 17.43
N ILE A 156 -11.12 -10.23 17.01
CA ILE A 156 -10.50 -9.16 17.81
C ILE A 156 -11.40 -8.84 19.00
N ASP A 157 -10.88 -9.03 20.21
CA ASP A 157 -11.52 -8.60 21.45
C ASP A 157 -11.29 -7.09 21.65
N THR A 158 -12.34 -6.30 21.41
CA THR A 158 -12.30 -4.84 21.56
C THR A 158 -12.12 -4.40 23.01
N GLU A 159 -12.39 -5.28 23.98
CA GLU A 159 -12.21 -5.04 25.41
C GLU A 159 -10.86 -5.57 25.92
N SER A 160 -10.00 -6.09 25.06
CA SER A 160 -8.65 -6.47 25.47
C SER A 160 -7.82 -5.24 25.81
N GLU A 161 -6.90 -5.39 26.77
CA GLU A 161 -5.99 -4.32 27.16
C GLU A 161 -5.14 -3.83 25.97
N VAL A 162 -4.65 -4.76 25.15
CA VAL A 162 -3.85 -4.46 23.96
C VAL A 162 -4.67 -3.66 22.94
N TRP A 163 -5.94 -4.01 22.70
CA TRP A 163 -6.75 -3.29 21.72
C TRP A 163 -7.19 -1.90 22.20
N ARG A 164 -7.51 -1.75 23.50
CA ARG A 164 -7.76 -0.42 24.08
C ARG A 164 -6.53 0.47 23.99
N LEU A 165 -5.34 -0.07 24.29
CA LEU A 165 -4.08 0.66 24.13
C LEU A 165 -3.84 1.06 22.68
N THR A 166 -4.07 0.15 21.74
CA THR A 166 -3.96 0.38 20.29
C THR A 166 -4.87 1.53 19.84
N THR A 167 -6.14 1.50 20.28
CA THR A 167 -7.13 2.53 19.99
C THR A 167 -6.72 3.88 20.57
N ALA A 168 -6.26 3.92 21.83
CA ALA A 168 -5.79 5.14 22.47
C ALA A 168 -4.56 5.74 21.75
N ALA A 169 -3.61 4.90 21.34
CA ALA A 169 -2.43 5.31 20.59
C ALA A 169 -2.81 5.89 19.21
N ALA A 170 -3.72 5.25 18.48
CA ALA A 170 -4.24 5.77 17.22
C ALA A 170 -4.92 7.15 17.40
N LYS A 171 -5.68 7.33 18.49
CA LYS A 171 -6.29 8.62 18.84
C LYS A 171 -5.25 9.71 19.13
N GLU A 172 -4.18 9.38 19.85
CA GLU A 172 -3.07 10.32 20.07
C GLU A 172 -2.45 10.79 18.74
N VAL A 173 -2.30 9.89 17.75
CA VAL A 173 -1.82 10.25 16.40
C VAL A 173 -2.81 11.15 15.66
N GLN A 174 -4.12 10.85 15.73
CA GLN A 174 -5.16 11.70 15.14
C GLN A 174 -5.21 13.10 15.75
N MET A 175 -4.78 13.25 17.00
CA MET A 175 -4.72 14.54 17.71
C MET A 175 -3.48 15.38 17.35
N LEU A 176 -2.54 14.91 16.52
CA LEU A 176 -1.39 15.69 16.07
C LEU A 176 -1.83 16.89 15.21
N ASP A 177 -1.09 17.99 15.26
CA ASP A 177 -1.49 19.24 14.57
C ASP A 177 -1.53 19.07 13.04
N VAL A 178 -0.70 18.18 12.49
CA VAL A 178 -0.70 17.82 11.06
C VAL A 178 -2.05 17.26 10.59
N CYS A 179 -2.83 16.65 11.49
CA CYS A 179 -4.16 16.11 11.22
C CYS A 179 -5.26 17.20 11.29
N GLY A 180 -4.92 18.40 11.75
CA GLY A 180 -5.82 19.56 11.82
C GLY A 180 -7.05 19.35 12.72
N GLU A 181 -8.02 20.26 12.58
CA GLU A 181 -9.28 20.19 13.35
C GLU A 181 -10.08 18.91 13.08
N ALA A 182 -10.05 18.42 11.83
CA ALA A 182 -10.66 17.16 11.45
C ALA A 182 -10.07 15.97 12.23
N GLY A 183 -8.77 16.00 12.51
CA GLY A 183 -8.11 15.02 13.37
C GLY A 183 -8.65 15.02 14.79
N THR A 184 -8.83 16.20 15.38
CA THR A 184 -9.42 16.33 16.72
C THR A 184 -10.84 15.76 16.79
N GLN A 185 -11.68 16.09 15.81
CA GLN A 185 -13.06 15.57 15.73
C GLN A 185 -13.07 14.05 15.53
N THR A 186 -12.20 13.55 14.67
CA THR A 186 -12.07 12.11 14.38
C THR A 186 -11.58 11.34 15.60
N ALA A 187 -10.61 11.88 16.36
CA ALA A 187 -10.13 11.27 17.59
C ALA A 187 -11.23 11.15 18.65
N GLN A 188 -12.11 12.16 18.77
CA GLN A 188 -13.25 12.11 19.68
C GLN A 188 -14.27 11.03 19.28
N ALA A 189 -14.50 10.84 17.99
CA ALA A 189 -15.41 9.82 17.46
C ALA A 189 -14.80 8.40 17.41
N THR A 190 -13.48 8.29 17.41
CA THR A 190 -12.78 7.00 17.33
C THR A 190 -12.99 6.21 18.64
N SER A 191 -13.48 4.99 18.46
CA SER A 191 -13.75 3.99 19.51
C SER A 191 -13.01 2.69 19.19
N GLU A 192 -13.04 1.76 20.14
CA GLU A 192 -12.43 0.43 20.03
C GLU A 192 -13.04 -0.38 18.86
N SER A 193 -14.27 -0.06 18.46
CA SER A 193 -14.93 -0.70 17.31
C SER A 193 -14.57 -0.10 15.96
N THR A 194 -14.04 1.14 15.92
CA THR A 194 -13.87 1.91 14.68
C THR A 194 -12.97 1.20 13.66
N PHE A 195 -11.79 0.76 14.08
CA PHE A 195 -10.85 0.09 13.17
C PHE A 195 -11.28 -1.35 12.83
N VAL A 196 -11.93 -2.05 13.76
CA VAL A 196 -12.50 -3.39 13.50
C VAL A 196 -13.59 -3.32 12.43
N GLN A 197 -14.51 -2.36 12.53
CA GLN A 197 -15.56 -2.15 11.53
C GLN A 197 -14.98 -1.75 10.17
N MET A 198 -13.99 -0.85 10.17
CA MET A 198 -13.29 -0.47 8.94
C MET A 198 -12.62 -1.66 8.27
N PHE A 199 -11.90 -2.50 9.01
CA PHE A 199 -11.25 -3.69 8.46
C PHE A 199 -12.22 -4.78 8.04
N ALA A 200 -13.35 -4.96 8.74
CA ALA A 200 -14.40 -5.89 8.33
C ALA A 200 -15.03 -5.46 6.99
N TYR A 201 -15.26 -4.15 6.81
CA TYR A 201 -15.71 -3.59 5.55
C TYR A 201 -14.70 -3.85 4.42
N LEU A 202 -13.39 -3.64 4.67
CA LEU A 202 -12.34 -3.90 3.68
C LEU A 202 -12.22 -5.39 3.34
N GLU A 203 -12.28 -6.28 4.32
CA GLU A 203 -12.26 -7.73 4.11
C GLU A 203 -13.43 -8.20 3.24
N GLU A 204 -14.61 -7.60 3.39
CA GLU A 204 -15.75 -7.88 2.52
C GLU A 204 -15.53 -7.37 1.09
N LYS A 205 -15.08 -6.12 0.95
CA LYS A 205 -14.92 -5.45 -0.34
C LYS A 205 -13.79 -6.02 -1.19
N LEU A 206 -12.72 -6.48 -0.56
CA LEU A 206 -11.51 -6.91 -1.26
C LEU A 206 -11.53 -8.39 -1.64
N ARG A 207 -12.59 -9.14 -1.34
CA ARG A 207 -12.70 -10.54 -1.77
C ARG A 207 -12.44 -10.70 -3.28
N PRO A 208 -11.68 -11.72 -3.70
CA PRO A 208 -11.20 -12.86 -2.91
C PRO A 208 -9.87 -12.65 -2.18
N LEU A 209 -9.33 -11.42 -2.12
CA LEU A 209 -8.14 -11.13 -1.32
C LEU A 209 -8.38 -11.49 0.15
N ASP A 210 -7.53 -12.34 0.70
CA ASP A 210 -7.44 -12.50 2.14
C ASP A 210 -6.77 -11.25 2.73
N PHE A 211 -7.59 -10.27 3.09
CA PHE A 211 -7.14 -8.96 3.56
C PHE A 211 -6.29 -9.09 4.83
N GLN A 212 -6.65 -9.98 5.75
CA GLN A 212 -5.88 -10.17 6.97
C GLN A 212 -4.51 -10.78 6.66
N ALA A 213 -4.44 -11.84 5.84
CA ALA A 213 -3.18 -12.48 5.51
C ALA A 213 -2.28 -11.55 4.68
N PHE A 214 -2.87 -10.79 3.76
CA PHE A 214 -2.18 -9.75 3.00
C PHE A 214 -1.52 -8.72 3.91
N ASN A 215 -2.27 -8.19 4.89
CA ASN A 215 -1.73 -7.20 5.80
C ASN A 215 -0.72 -7.80 6.77
N GLN A 216 -0.94 -9.01 7.29
CA GLN A 216 0.06 -9.69 8.10
C GLN A 216 1.38 -9.87 7.34
N PHE A 217 1.33 -10.18 6.05
CA PHE A 217 2.53 -10.27 5.22
C PHE A 217 3.18 -8.90 4.95
N HIS A 218 2.39 -7.87 4.62
CA HIS A 218 2.89 -6.53 4.29
C HIS A 218 3.36 -5.72 5.50
N HIS A 219 2.73 -5.93 6.65
CA HIS A 219 2.88 -5.12 7.84
C HIS A 219 3.48 -5.92 9.02
N GLY A 220 3.39 -7.24 9.03
CA GLY A 220 4.02 -8.06 10.05
C GLY A 220 5.52 -8.24 9.82
N GLY A 221 6.24 -8.60 10.89
CA GLY A 221 7.68 -8.93 10.83
C GLY A 221 8.56 -7.83 10.20
N LYS A 222 8.93 -7.99 8.91
CA LYS A 222 9.97 -7.20 8.22
C LYS A 222 9.72 -5.69 8.18
N VAL A 223 8.47 -5.25 8.31
CA VAL A 223 8.08 -3.83 8.17
C VAL A 223 7.81 -3.16 9.53
N VAL A 224 7.91 -3.92 10.63
CA VAL A 224 7.79 -3.42 12.00
C VAL A 224 8.80 -2.30 12.28
N GLU A 225 10.02 -2.39 11.74
CA GLU A 225 11.03 -1.32 11.88
C GLU A 225 10.62 -0.02 11.18
N GLN A 226 9.90 -0.08 10.06
CA GLN A 226 9.38 1.12 9.41
C GLN A 226 8.26 1.75 10.24
N TYR A 227 7.38 0.93 10.84
CA TYR A 227 6.34 1.44 11.74
C TYR A 227 6.91 2.01 13.02
N ARG A 228 7.97 1.41 13.56
CA ARG A 228 8.74 2.00 14.66
C ARG A 228 9.23 3.39 14.29
N MET A 229 9.92 3.54 13.16
CA MET A 229 10.40 4.87 12.73
C MET A 229 9.25 5.88 12.57
N HIS A 230 8.12 5.47 12.00
CA HIS A 230 6.95 6.34 11.85
C HIS A 230 6.34 6.74 13.20
N ILE A 231 6.25 5.80 14.14
CA ILE A 231 5.70 6.05 15.47
C ILE A 231 6.65 6.91 16.30
N GLU A 232 7.97 6.67 16.25
CA GLU A 232 8.97 7.52 16.91
C GLU A 232 8.90 8.96 16.40
N ARG A 233 8.65 9.17 15.11
CA ARG A 233 8.39 10.49 14.54
C ARG A 233 7.10 11.10 15.08
N CYS A 234 6.01 10.35 15.12
CA CYS A 234 4.74 10.80 15.69
C CYS A 234 4.88 11.17 17.18
N ILE A 235 5.63 10.37 17.95
CA ILE A 235 5.94 10.64 19.36
C ILE A 235 6.74 11.94 19.49
N SER A 236 7.81 12.08 18.71
CA SER A 236 8.68 13.27 18.74
C SER A 236 7.91 14.54 18.38
N GLN A 237 7.06 14.46 17.36
CA GLN A 237 6.19 15.55 16.94
C GLN A 237 5.17 15.90 18.03
N GLY A 238 4.44 14.91 18.55
CA GLY A 238 3.47 15.15 19.62
C GLY A 238 4.10 15.80 20.85
N VAL A 239 5.29 15.36 21.26
CA VAL A 239 6.03 15.99 22.38
C VAL A 239 6.38 17.44 22.08
N ALA A 240 6.83 17.76 20.86
CA ALA A 240 7.10 19.14 20.45
C ALA A 240 5.83 20.01 20.43
N GLU A 241 4.67 19.41 20.15
CA GLU A 241 3.34 20.03 20.21
C GLU A 241 2.76 20.09 21.64
N GLY A 242 3.52 19.66 22.67
CA GLY A 242 3.08 19.64 24.06
C GLY A 242 2.12 18.49 24.42
N LYS A 243 2.02 17.46 23.57
CA LYS A 243 1.20 16.26 23.76
C LYS A 243 2.07 15.13 24.33
N PRO A 244 1.63 14.41 25.39
CA PRO A 244 2.49 13.44 26.07
C PRO A 244 2.76 12.17 25.25
N MET A 245 1.85 11.78 24.35
CA MET A 245 1.94 10.57 23.52
C MET A 245 2.13 9.29 24.36
N SER A 246 1.43 9.19 25.49
CA SER A 246 1.65 8.15 26.49
C SER A 246 1.22 6.78 25.99
N ALA A 247 0.05 6.67 25.37
CA ALA A 247 -0.45 5.41 24.84
C ALA A 247 0.44 4.91 23.70
N LEU A 248 0.84 5.81 22.80
CA LEU A 248 1.70 5.48 21.67
C LEU A 248 3.11 5.05 22.10
N LYS A 249 3.67 5.69 23.14
CA LYS A 249 4.94 5.27 23.77
C LYS A 249 4.83 3.87 24.38
N THR A 250 3.79 3.60 25.16
CA THR A 250 3.57 2.28 25.77
C THR A 250 3.36 1.20 24.71
N LEU A 251 2.61 1.50 23.64
CA LEU A 251 2.40 0.57 22.53
C LEU A 251 3.72 0.22 21.84
N LEU A 252 4.56 1.23 21.57
CA LEU A 252 5.89 1.02 21.00
C LEU A 252 6.80 0.20 21.93
N GLN A 253 6.70 0.36 23.25
CA GLN A 253 7.49 -0.43 24.20
C GLN A 253 7.11 -1.91 24.15
N ASN A 254 5.82 -2.21 24.04
CA ASN A 254 5.33 -3.60 24.06
C ASN A 254 5.80 -4.44 22.86
N ILE A 255 6.13 -3.82 21.71
CA ILE A 255 6.64 -4.53 20.53
C ILE A 255 8.17 -4.74 20.55
N ASN A 256 8.87 -4.29 21.62
CA ASN A 256 10.30 -4.54 21.82
C ASN A 256 10.59 -5.84 22.60
N HIS A 257 9.56 -6.53 23.08
CA HIS A 257 9.65 -7.73 23.90
C HIS A 257 9.13 -8.94 23.12
#